data_AF-A0A9P7TPP6-F1
#
_entry.id   AF-A0A9P7TPP6-F1
#
_cell.length_a   1.000
_cell.length_b   1.000
_cell.length_c   1.000
_cell.angle_alpha   90.00
_cell.angle_beta   90.00
_cell.angle_gamma   90.00
#
_symmetry.space_group_name_H-M   'P 1'
#
loop_
_entity.id
_entity.type
_entity.pdbx_description
1 polymer ?
#
loop_
_entity_poly.entity_id
_entity_poly.type
_entity_poly.pdbx_seq_one_letter_code
_entity_poly.pdbx_strand_id
1 'polypeptide(L)'
;MDVNVPAYTTGEEDMDSYIPGYKDRALQDQIQQLACYLWDNFLQLYETDEIFLMGVGNAYLGVKALLINRDCKSKIAGVVNYVTGNLRPVKSDIDPDLSAWYKGNSRVYVASDHACWSDRDLTKKVQKRRFGTVVRSPKLSLNEMMQEHADQAQEWILARTSTASQGETTEDDDDEIIIPTSRKRNRGHA
;
A
#
# COMPACT_ATOMS: atom_id res chain seq x y z
N MET A 1 4.11 1.01 10.96
CA MET A 1 3.94 2.34 11.60
C MET A 1 2.53 2.78 11.32
N ASP A 2 1.76 3.14 12.34
CA ASP A 2 0.40 3.68 12.18
C ASP A 2 0.45 5.20 12.35
N VAL A 3 -0.19 5.94 11.44
CA VAL A 3 -0.12 7.41 11.40
C VAL A 3 -1.53 7.95 11.24
N ASN A 4 -2.02 8.58 12.29
CA ASN A 4 -3.30 9.28 12.23
C ASN A 4 -3.13 10.63 11.51
N VAL A 5 -3.92 10.86 10.47
CA VAL A 5 -3.98 12.13 9.74
C VAL A 5 -5.23 12.89 10.22
N PRO A 6 -5.08 14.01 10.94
CA PRO A 6 -6.23 14.76 11.41
C PRO A 6 -7.03 15.32 10.22
N ALA A 7 -8.36 15.20 10.28
CA ALA A 7 -9.26 15.79 9.28
C ALA A 7 -9.24 17.33 9.32
N TYR A 8 -8.80 17.89 10.45
CA TYR A 8 -8.73 19.31 10.73
C TYR A 8 -7.72 19.55 11.86
N THR A 9 -6.90 20.58 11.73
CA THR A 9 -6.06 21.10 12.81
C THR A 9 -6.57 22.48 13.19
N THR A 10 -6.91 22.68 14.46
CA THR A 10 -7.29 24.01 14.98
C THR A 10 -6.07 24.93 14.95
N GLY A 11 -6.17 26.05 14.23
CA GLY A 11 -5.12 27.07 14.12
C GLY A 11 -5.64 28.47 14.46
N GLU A 12 -4.74 29.44 14.68
CA GLU A 12 -5.10 30.83 14.95
C GLU A 12 -5.97 31.45 13.82
N GLU A 13 -5.81 30.94 12.60
CA GLU A 13 -6.55 31.30 11.39
C GLU A 13 -8.03 30.88 11.41
N ASP A 14 -8.44 30.09 12.39
CA ASP A 14 -9.87 29.74 12.58
C ASP A 14 -10.69 30.85 13.24
N MET A 15 -10.02 31.94 13.65
CA MET A 15 -10.66 33.21 13.99
C MET A 15 -11.01 34.06 12.75
N ASP A 16 -10.50 33.70 11.56
CA ASP A 16 -10.81 34.37 10.31
C ASP A 16 -12.09 33.81 9.64
N SER A 17 -12.70 34.65 8.80
CA SER A 17 -13.91 34.28 8.06
C SER A 17 -13.68 33.06 7.14
N TYR A 18 -14.64 32.13 7.12
CA TYR A 18 -14.53 30.86 6.38
C TYR A 18 -14.34 31.05 4.87
N ILE A 19 -13.16 30.63 4.35
CA ILE A 19 -12.87 30.50 2.92
C ILE A 19 -12.63 29.01 2.58
N PRO A 20 -13.57 28.31 1.92
CA PRO A 20 -13.50 26.87 1.68
C PRO A 20 -12.20 26.38 1.02
N GLY A 21 -11.70 27.08 0.00
CA GLY A 21 -10.51 26.66 -0.76
C GLY A 21 -9.18 26.87 -0.04
N TYR A 22 -9.14 27.71 0.99
CA TYR A 22 -7.96 27.97 1.79
C TYR A 22 -7.65 26.78 2.72
N LYS A 23 -8.69 26.24 3.37
CA LYS A 23 -8.58 25.09 4.29
C LYS A 23 -8.10 23.80 3.59
N ASP A 24 -8.57 23.53 2.36
CA ASP A 24 -8.16 22.37 1.57
C ASP A 24 -6.66 22.39 1.19
N ARG A 25 -6.10 23.59 0.99
CA ARG A 25 -4.68 23.76 0.69
C ARG A 25 -3.83 23.59 1.94
N ALA A 26 -4.22 24.24 3.04
CA ALA A 26 -3.54 24.11 4.32
C ALA A 26 -3.47 22.64 4.79
N LEU A 27 -4.58 21.90 4.66
CA LEU A 27 -4.62 20.47 4.99
C LEU A 27 -3.64 19.66 4.11
N GLN A 28 -3.58 19.92 2.81
CA GLN A 28 -2.63 19.24 1.92
C GLN A 28 -1.18 19.54 2.30
N ASP A 29 -0.86 20.79 2.62
CA ASP A 29 0.49 21.20 3.00
C ASP A 29 0.91 20.52 4.33
N GLN A 30 0.01 20.44 5.31
CA GLN A 30 0.25 19.73 6.57
C GLN A 30 0.45 18.23 6.38
N ILE A 31 -0.42 17.59 5.59
CA ILE A 31 -0.31 16.15 5.27
C ILE A 31 1.02 15.88 4.56
N GLN A 32 1.43 16.77 3.64
CA GLN A 32 2.72 16.68 2.96
C GLN A 32 3.89 16.82 3.94
N GLN A 33 3.86 17.82 4.81
CA GLN A 33 4.90 18.03 5.81
C GLN A 33 5.06 16.81 6.72
N LEU A 34 3.94 16.26 7.21
CA LEU A 34 3.95 15.05 8.04
C LEU A 34 4.55 13.85 7.29
N ALA A 35 4.08 13.57 6.08
CA ALA A 35 4.56 12.42 5.30
C ALA A 35 6.05 12.52 4.96
N CYS A 36 6.51 13.72 4.56
CA CYS A 36 7.93 13.95 4.26
C CYS A 36 8.79 13.89 5.53
N TYR A 37 8.31 14.44 6.65
CA TYR A 37 9.02 14.38 7.92
C TYR A 37 9.22 12.93 8.38
N LEU A 38 8.16 12.12 8.33
CA LEU A 38 8.23 10.70 8.68
C LEU A 38 9.21 9.93 7.80
N TRP A 39 9.23 10.25 6.51
CA TRP A 39 10.20 9.70 5.59
C TRP A 39 11.64 10.07 5.97
N ASP A 40 11.92 11.36 6.07
CA ASP A 40 13.27 11.90 6.25
C ASP A 40 13.87 11.51 7.62
N ASN A 41 13.03 11.35 8.65
CA ASN A 41 13.53 11.14 10.02
C ASN A 41 13.42 9.68 10.49
N PHE A 42 12.63 8.84 9.82
CA PHE A 42 12.38 7.47 10.27
C PHE A 42 12.46 6.46 9.12
N LEU A 43 11.56 6.56 8.13
CA LEU A 43 11.40 5.47 7.15
C LEU A 43 12.62 5.30 6.25
N GLN A 44 13.27 6.40 5.83
CA GLN A 44 14.45 6.30 4.96
C GLN A 44 15.64 5.61 5.63
N LEU A 45 15.67 5.62 6.97
CA LEU A 45 16.77 5.08 7.78
C LEU A 45 16.65 3.56 8.00
N TYR A 46 15.49 2.95 7.72
CA TYR A 46 15.35 1.50 7.84
C TYR A 46 16.17 0.77 6.78
N GLU A 47 16.85 -0.30 7.18
CA GLU A 47 17.61 -1.22 6.32
C GLU A 47 16.66 -2.22 5.64
N THR A 48 15.70 -1.70 4.88
CA THR A 48 14.76 -2.52 4.10
C THR A 48 14.35 -1.76 2.85
N ASP A 49 14.10 -2.54 1.79
CA ASP A 49 13.57 -2.07 0.52
C ASP A 49 12.10 -2.50 0.31
N GLU A 50 11.49 -3.09 1.36
CA GLU A 50 10.15 -3.68 1.32
C GLU A 50 9.11 -2.86 2.10
N ILE A 51 9.14 -1.53 1.95
CA ILE A 51 8.17 -0.65 2.60
C ILE A 51 6.86 -0.66 1.80
N PHE A 52 5.75 -0.91 2.49
CA PHE A 52 4.41 -0.74 1.94
C PHE A 52 3.75 0.51 2.51
N LEU A 53 3.18 1.33 1.64
CA LEU A 53 2.41 2.51 2.04
C LEU A 53 0.92 2.23 1.90
N MET A 54 0.16 2.53 2.96
CA MET A 54 -1.30 2.44 2.95
C MET A 54 -1.92 3.81 3.20
N GLY A 55 -2.68 4.32 2.23
CA GLY A 55 -3.41 5.58 2.34
C GLY A 55 -4.91 5.36 2.48
N VAL A 56 -5.48 5.71 3.62
CA VAL A 56 -6.91 5.54 3.91
C VAL A 56 -7.60 6.91 3.94
N GLY A 57 -8.65 7.08 3.12
CA GLY A 57 -9.34 8.37 3.00
C GLY A 57 -8.36 9.47 2.56
N ASN A 58 -8.42 10.65 3.18
CA ASN A 58 -7.57 11.79 2.81
C ASN A 58 -6.06 11.53 3.02
N ALA A 59 -5.67 10.53 3.82
CA ALA A 59 -4.26 10.18 4.03
C ALA A 59 -3.55 9.75 2.74
N TYR A 60 -4.29 9.30 1.71
CA TYR A 60 -3.71 8.98 0.40
C TYR A 60 -3.01 10.20 -0.24
N LEU A 61 -3.41 11.43 0.11
CA LEU A 61 -2.76 12.66 -0.36
C LEU A 61 -1.32 12.77 0.16
N GLY A 62 -1.05 12.24 1.36
CA GLY A 62 0.30 12.16 1.93
C GLY A 62 1.17 11.16 1.19
N VAL A 63 0.61 10.01 0.80
CA VAL A 63 1.30 9.04 -0.06
C VAL A 63 1.67 9.68 -1.40
N LYS A 64 0.73 10.36 -2.05
CA LYS A 64 1.00 11.13 -3.26
C LYS A 64 2.12 12.16 -3.04
N ALA A 65 2.03 12.94 -1.97
CA ALA A 65 2.99 14.00 -1.69
C ALA A 65 4.40 13.43 -1.48
N LEU A 66 4.52 12.34 -0.72
CA LEU A 66 5.79 11.65 -0.49
C LEU A 66 6.40 11.18 -1.81
N LEU A 67 5.64 10.46 -2.64
CA LEU A 67 6.10 9.93 -3.94
C LEU A 67 6.56 11.01 -4.91
N ILE A 68 6.04 12.24 -4.82
CA ILE A 68 6.41 13.36 -5.69
C ILE A 68 7.63 14.12 -5.15
N ASN A 69 7.74 14.24 -3.83
CA ASN A 69 8.71 15.13 -3.18
C ASN A 69 9.96 14.43 -2.66
N ARG A 70 10.02 13.09 -2.67
CA ARG A 70 11.18 12.31 -2.19
C ARG A 70 11.53 11.18 -3.15
N ASP A 71 12.82 10.92 -3.29
CA ASP A 71 13.32 9.73 -3.96
C ASP A 71 13.17 8.53 -3.02
N CYS A 72 11.99 7.93 -3.06
CA CYS A 72 11.57 6.86 -2.15
C CYS A 72 11.20 5.56 -2.89
N LYS A 73 11.13 5.58 -4.22
CA LYS A 73 10.63 4.47 -5.05
C LYS A 73 11.43 3.18 -4.84
N SER A 74 12.74 3.28 -4.66
CA SER A 74 13.63 2.12 -4.49
C SER A 74 13.34 1.31 -3.24
N LYS A 75 12.78 1.94 -2.19
CA LYS A 75 12.45 1.30 -0.92
C LYS A 75 10.97 0.94 -0.76
N ILE A 76 10.11 1.34 -1.71
CA ILE A 76 8.67 1.10 -1.63
C ILE A 76 8.33 -0.10 -2.51
N ALA A 77 7.94 -1.21 -1.90
CA ALA A 77 7.51 -2.42 -2.61
C ALA A 77 6.07 -2.31 -3.15
N GLY A 78 5.25 -1.47 -2.53
CA GLY A 78 3.87 -1.27 -2.99
C GLY A 78 3.10 -0.18 -2.26
N VAL A 79 2.04 0.27 -2.91
CA VAL A 79 1.10 1.27 -2.40
C VAL A 79 -0.33 0.75 -2.46
N VAL A 80 -1.06 0.80 -1.35
CA VAL A 80 -2.49 0.50 -1.29
C VAL A 80 -3.26 1.75 -0.86
N ASN A 81 -4.23 2.18 -1.63
CA ASN A 81 -5.05 3.35 -1.31
C ASN A 81 -6.54 3.01 -1.30
N TYR A 82 -7.25 3.60 -0.35
CA TYR A 82 -8.71 3.52 -0.19
C TYR A 82 -9.29 4.91 -0.29
N VAL A 83 -9.99 5.22 -1.39
CA VAL A 83 -10.38 6.58 -1.75
C VAL A 83 -11.89 6.70 -1.92
N THR A 84 -12.50 7.58 -1.13
CA THR A 84 -13.91 8.00 -1.27
C THR A 84 -14.03 9.41 -1.88
N GLY A 85 -13.00 10.25 -1.74
CA GLY A 85 -12.96 11.62 -2.27
C GLY A 85 -12.30 11.73 -3.64
N ASN A 86 -12.03 12.97 -4.07
CA ASN A 86 -11.44 13.27 -5.36
C ASN A 86 -10.11 12.53 -5.59
N LEU A 87 -9.98 11.81 -6.71
CA LEU A 87 -8.72 11.21 -7.15
C LEU A 87 -7.73 12.27 -7.69
N ARG A 88 -6.49 12.24 -7.20
CA ARG A 88 -5.41 13.13 -7.63
C ARG A 88 -4.33 12.33 -8.38
N PRO A 89 -3.80 12.86 -9.50
CA PRO A 89 -2.73 12.20 -10.23
C PRO A 89 -1.40 12.27 -9.48
N VAL A 90 -0.63 11.18 -9.53
CA VAL A 90 0.77 11.08 -9.13
C VAL A 90 1.64 11.23 -10.38
N LYS A 91 2.26 12.41 -10.51
CA LYS A 91 3.21 12.75 -11.58
C LYS A 91 4.28 13.67 -11.01
N SER A 92 5.48 13.55 -11.54
CA SER A 92 6.60 14.45 -11.25
C SER A 92 7.11 15.02 -12.57
N ASP A 93 7.53 16.28 -12.55
CA ASP A 93 8.18 16.90 -13.70
C ASP A 93 9.70 16.56 -13.73
N ILE A 94 10.23 16.02 -12.63
CA ILE A 94 11.63 15.63 -12.46
C ILE A 94 11.81 14.12 -12.69
N ASP A 95 10.83 13.31 -12.28
CA ASP A 95 10.82 11.85 -12.47
C ASP A 95 9.73 11.44 -13.48
N PRO A 96 10.10 11.29 -14.77
CA PRO A 96 9.13 10.96 -15.83
C PRO A 96 8.56 9.54 -15.68
N ASP A 97 9.29 8.65 -14.99
CA ASP A 97 8.88 7.25 -14.81
C ASP A 97 7.93 7.06 -13.63
N LEU A 98 7.78 8.06 -12.75
CA LEU A 98 6.95 7.98 -11.55
C LEU A 98 5.54 7.47 -11.85
N SER A 99 4.88 8.03 -12.86
CA SER A 99 3.51 7.62 -13.20
C SER A 99 3.44 6.18 -13.70
N ALA A 100 4.45 5.70 -14.44
CA ALA A 100 4.49 4.33 -14.93
C ALA A 100 4.78 3.35 -13.80
N TRP A 101 5.76 3.67 -12.95
CA TRP A 101 6.08 2.92 -11.75
C TRP A 101 4.86 2.83 -10.82
N TYR A 102 4.19 3.96 -10.56
CA TYR A 102 3.01 4.01 -9.71
C TYR A 102 1.87 3.15 -10.25
N LYS A 103 1.69 3.10 -11.59
CA LYS A 103 0.70 2.20 -12.21
C LYS A 103 0.99 0.73 -11.88
N GLY A 104 2.26 0.31 -11.95
CA GLY A 104 2.66 -1.09 -11.70
C GLY A 104 2.77 -1.48 -10.22
N ASN A 105 2.93 -0.50 -9.33
CA ASN A 105 3.21 -0.71 -7.90
C ASN A 105 2.12 -0.17 -6.96
N SER A 106 0.90 0.04 -7.46
CA SER A 106 -0.21 0.47 -6.60
C SER A 106 -1.52 -0.26 -6.86
N ARG A 107 -2.32 -0.41 -5.79
CA ARG A 107 -3.75 -0.73 -5.82
C ARG A 107 -4.52 0.45 -5.24
N VAL A 108 -5.46 0.98 -6.01
CA VAL A 108 -6.26 2.15 -5.60
C VAL A 108 -7.73 1.75 -5.64
N TYR A 109 -8.28 1.38 -4.48
CA TYR A 109 -9.69 1.06 -4.30
C TYR A 109 -10.50 2.34 -4.20
N VAL A 110 -11.57 2.43 -5.00
CA VAL A 110 -12.39 3.62 -5.09
C VAL A 110 -13.87 3.27 -4.95
N ALA A 111 -14.59 4.05 -4.15
CA ALA A 111 -16.01 3.87 -3.87
C ALA A 111 -16.87 3.74 -5.15
N SER A 112 -17.96 2.99 -5.05
CA SER A 112 -18.80 2.62 -6.20
C SER A 112 -19.52 3.80 -6.87
N ASP A 113 -19.79 4.86 -6.11
CA ASP A 113 -20.46 6.10 -6.51
C ASP A 113 -19.52 7.23 -6.93
N HIS A 114 -18.20 7.00 -6.86
CA HIS A 114 -17.23 8.03 -7.22
C HIS A 114 -17.42 8.49 -8.68
N ALA A 115 -17.35 9.79 -8.91
CA ALA A 115 -17.64 10.42 -10.20
C ALA A 115 -16.77 9.90 -11.36
N CYS A 116 -15.61 9.30 -11.09
CA CYS A 116 -14.78 8.68 -12.12
C CYS A 116 -15.38 7.45 -12.81
N TRP A 117 -16.51 6.94 -12.33
CA TRP A 117 -17.22 5.83 -12.94
C TRP A 117 -18.37 6.26 -13.85
N SER A 118 -18.91 7.46 -13.64
CA SER A 118 -20.09 7.98 -14.35
C SER A 118 -19.75 9.14 -15.29
N ASP A 119 -18.79 10.00 -14.92
CA ASP A 119 -18.35 11.10 -15.76
C ASP A 119 -17.36 10.62 -16.84
N ARG A 120 -17.74 10.79 -18.10
CA ARG A 120 -16.97 10.31 -19.26
C ARG A 120 -15.54 10.84 -19.31
N ASP A 121 -15.32 12.08 -18.91
CA ASP A 121 -14.00 12.72 -18.97
C ASP A 121 -13.12 12.27 -17.80
N LEU A 122 -13.71 12.06 -16.61
CA LEU A 122 -13.02 11.47 -15.47
C LEU A 122 -12.68 9.99 -15.71
N THR A 123 -13.59 9.20 -16.30
CA THR A 123 -13.36 7.79 -16.66
C THR A 123 -12.12 7.65 -17.56
N LYS A 124 -12.01 8.50 -18.59
CA LYS A 124 -10.83 8.52 -19.47
C LYS A 124 -9.56 8.96 -18.72
N LYS A 125 -9.67 9.85 -17.73
CA LYS A 125 -8.53 10.33 -16.94
C LYS A 125 -8.01 9.23 -16.02
N VAL A 126 -8.87 8.52 -15.28
CA VAL A 126 -8.45 7.52 -14.28
C VAL A 126 -7.80 6.28 -14.90
N GLN A 127 -8.05 6.02 -16.18
CA GLN A 127 -7.36 4.98 -16.93
C GLN A 127 -5.87 5.31 -17.19
N LYS A 128 -5.46 6.58 -17.06
CA LYS A 128 -4.06 7.00 -17.25
C LYS A 128 -3.17 6.47 -16.13
N ARG A 129 -1.90 6.21 -16.46
CA ARG A 129 -0.88 5.64 -15.56
C ARG A 129 -0.76 6.38 -14.21
N ARG A 130 -0.85 7.71 -14.25
CA ARG A 130 -0.75 8.60 -13.09
C ARG A 130 -1.79 8.42 -11.98
N PHE A 131 -2.82 7.59 -12.15
CA PHE A 131 -3.80 7.30 -11.08
C PHE A 131 -3.59 5.93 -10.42
N GLY A 132 -2.53 5.20 -10.78
CA GLY A 132 -2.28 3.87 -10.23
C GLY A 132 -3.18 2.80 -10.86
N THR A 133 -3.19 1.60 -10.29
CA THR A 133 -4.17 0.58 -10.69
C THR A 133 -5.47 0.77 -9.91
N VAL A 134 -6.36 1.57 -10.51
CA VAL A 134 -7.67 1.89 -9.95
C VAL A 134 -8.60 0.68 -10.05
N VAL A 135 -9.18 0.30 -8.92
CA VAL A 135 -10.13 -0.80 -8.77
C VAL A 135 -11.43 -0.21 -8.21
N ARG A 136 -12.54 -0.49 -8.89
CA ARG A 136 -13.86 -0.08 -8.40
C ARG A 136 -14.29 -1.01 -7.28
N SER A 137 -14.53 -0.46 -6.09
CA SER A 137 -15.18 -1.18 -5.00
C SER A 137 -16.69 -1.20 -5.23
N PRO A 138 -17.41 -2.25 -4.81
CA PRO A 138 -18.87 -2.23 -4.73
C PRO A 138 -19.40 -1.37 -3.56
N LYS A 139 -18.54 -1.02 -2.59
CA LYS A 139 -18.94 -0.30 -1.37
C LYS A 139 -18.87 1.21 -1.55
N LEU A 140 -19.67 1.90 -0.73
CA LEU A 140 -19.73 3.36 -0.68
C LEU A 140 -18.89 3.92 0.47
N SER A 141 -19.03 3.31 1.66
CA SER A 141 -18.31 3.79 2.83
C SER A 141 -16.86 3.30 2.86
N LEU A 142 -16.00 4.10 3.47
CA LEU A 142 -14.58 3.81 3.59
C LEU A 142 -14.32 2.52 4.38
N ASN A 143 -15.00 2.34 5.51
CA ASN A 143 -14.82 1.16 6.37
C ASN A 143 -15.27 -0.13 5.67
N GLU A 144 -16.44 -0.10 5.01
CA GLU A 144 -16.90 -1.27 4.26
C GLU A 144 -15.96 -1.57 3.09
N MET A 145 -15.43 -0.55 2.40
CA MET A 145 -14.48 -0.74 1.31
C MET A 145 -13.17 -1.37 1.78
N MET A 146 -12.65 -0.95 2.95
CA MET A 146 -11.47 -1.59 3.54
C MET A 146 -11.74 -3.04 3.90
N GLN A 147 -12.90 -3.33 4.51
CA GLN A 147 -13.28 -4.69 4.88
C GLN A 147 -13.46 -5.59 3.64
N GLU A 148 -14.12 -5.09 2.60
CA GLU A 148 -14.37 -5.81 1.35
C GLU A 148 -13.08 -6.20 0.63
N HIS A 149 -12.05 -5.36 0.68
CA HIS A 149 -10.80 -5.56 -0.06
C HIS A 149 -9.63 -5.98 0.82
N ALA A 150 -9.86 -6.29 2.10
CA ALA A 150 -8.80 -6.64 3.05
C ALA A 150 -7.96 -7.83 2.56
N ASP A 151 -8.63 -8.95 2.23
CA ASP A 151 -7.96 -10.17 1.75
C ASP A 151 -7.21 -9.93 0.44
N GLN A 152 -7.83 -9.21 -0.49
CA GLN A 152 -7.21 -8.91 -1.79
C GLN A 152 -5.99 -7.99 -1.63
N ALA A 153 -6.06 -6.99 -0.76
CA ALA A 153 -4.94 -6.11 -0.49
C ALA A 153 -3.81 -6.87 0.21
N GLN A 154 -4.13 -7.73 1.18
CA GLN A 154 -3.17 -8.58 1.86
C GLN A 154 -2.47 -9.54 0.89
N GLU A 155 -3.22 -10.26 0.06
CA GLU A 155 -2.68 -11.16 -0.96
C GLU A 155 -1.76 -10.39 -1.92
N TRP A 156 -2.18 -9.20 -2.35
CA TRP A 156 -1.38 -8.36 -3.25
C TRP A 156 -0.09 -7.87 -2.60
N ILE A 157 -0.10 -7.55 -1.30
CA ILE A 157 1.08 -7.18 -0.53
C ILE A 157 2.01 -8.39 -0.40
N LEU A 158 1.49 -9.53 0.06
CA LEU A 158 2.27 -10.75 0.30
C LEU A 158 2.96 -11.25 -0.98
N ALA A 159 2.28 -11.22 -2.13
CA ALA A 159 2.85 -11.60 -3.42
C ALA A 159 4.05 -10.73 -3.86
N ARG A 160 4.31 -9.60 -3.18
CA ARG A 160 5.43 -8.68 -3.46
C ARG A 160 6.52 -8.72 -2.39
N THR A 161 6.36 -9.54 -1.36
CA THR A 161 7.37 -9.74 -0.33
C THR A 161 8.35 -10.82 -0.78
N SER A 162 9.61 -10.68 -0.37
CA SER A 162 10.69 -11.64 -0.60
C SER A 162 10.40 -13.04 -0.08
N THR A 163 9.51 -13.21 0.91
CA THR A 163 9.08 -14.53 1.39
C THR A 163 8.22 -15.29 0.38
N ALA A 164 7.48 -14.60 -0.51
CA ALA A 164 6.69 -15.26 -1.54
C ALA A 164 7.55 -15.91 -2.64
N SER A 165 8.83 -15.53 -2.77
CA SER A 165 9.76 -16.14 -3.72
C SER A 165 10.58 -17.31 -3.14
N GLN A 166 10.50 -17.57 -1.83
CA GLN A 166 11.30 -18.59 -1.13
C GLN A 166 10.53 -19.84 -0.67
N GLY A 167 9.23 -19.97 -0.97
CA GLY A 167 8.34 -20.96 -0.34
C GLY A 167 7.63 -21.96 -1.26
N GLU A 168 8.38 -22.71 -2.08
CA GLU A 168 7.99 -24.05 -2.57
C GLU A 168 9.23 -24.96 -2.48
N THR A 169 9.63 -25.31 -1.25
CA THR A 169 10.57 -26.42 -1.03
C THR A 169 9.81 -27.52 -0.30
N THR A 170 9.60 -28.63 -0.99
CA THR A 170 9.02 -29.86 -0.47
C THR A 170 9.82 -30.33 0.75
N GLU A 171 9.17 -30.46 1.90
CA GLU A 171 9.70 -31.26 3.00
C GLU A 171 9.58 -32.73 2.58
N ASP A 172 10.68 -33.33 2.14
CA ASP A 172 10.80 -34.78 2.01
C ASP A 172 10.98 -35.36 3.44
N ASP A 173 9.94 -36.04 3.93
CA ASP A 173 9.99 -36.84 5.16
C ASP A 173 10.92 -38.05 4.96
N ASP A 174 12.21 -37.89 5.25
CA ASP A 174 13.15 -39.01 5.43
C ASP A 174 12.88 -39.68 6.79
N ASP A 175 11.89 -40.59 6.83
CA ASP A 175 11.71 -41.53 7.94
C ASP A 175 12.86 -42.56 7.95
N GLU A 176 13.83 -42.33 8.83
CA GLU A 176 14.91 -43.25 9.18
C GLU A 176 14.34 -44.57 9.73
N ILE A 177 14.37 -45.65 8.93
CA ILE A 177 14.06 -47.01 9.39
C ILE A 177 15.22 -47.50 10.29
N ILE A 178 15.04 -47.36 11.60
CA ILE A 178 15.92 -47.96 12.61
C ILE A 178 15.77 -49.50 12.59
N ILE A 179 16.83 -50.19 12.17
CA ILE A 179 16.93 -51.66 12.19
C ILE A 179 17.30 -52.14 13.61
N PRO A 180 16.50 -52.98 14.29
CA PRO A 180 16.96 -53.64 15.50
C PRO A 180 17.72 -54.92 15.12
N THR A 181 19.03 -54.90 15.35
CA THR A 181 19.87 -56.10 15.34
C THR A 181 19.56 -56.94 16.59
N SER A 182 19.28 -58.24 16.43
CA SER A 182 19.27 -59.19 17.54
C SER A 182 19.91 -60.52 17.19
N ARG A 183 21.14 -60.65 17.69
CA ARG A 183 21.88 -61.82 18.18
C ARG A 183 21.41 -63.23 17.77
N LYS A 184 22.34 -63.91 17.10
CA LYS A 184 22.56 -65.37 17.06
C LYS A 184 22.13 -66.08 18.35
N ARG A 185 21.35 -67.15 18.19
CA ARG A 185 21.38 -68.31 19.09
C ARG A 185 21.50 -69.58 18.27
N ASN A 186 22.55 -70.32 18.61
CA ASN A 186 23.05 -71.53 17.99
C ASN A 186 22.37 -72.78 18.59
N ARG A 187 22.55 -73.95 17.94
CA ARG A 187 22.16 -75.35 18.28
C ARG A 187 20.87 -75.81 17.59
N GLY A 188 20.79 -76.92 16.83
CA GLY A 188 21.73 -77.99 16.48
C GLY A 188 21.00 -79.35 16.36
N HIS A 189 21.34 -80.14 15.34
CA HIS A 189 21.09 -81.60 15.16
C HIS A 189 19.61 -82.03 14.96
N ALA A 190 19.24 -83.00 14.11
CA ALA A 190 19.95 -83.99 13.29
C ALA A 190 19.10 -84.30 12.05
#